data_AF-A0A3R8U2G8-F1
#
_entry.id   AF-A0A3R8U2G8-F1
#
_cell.length_a   1.000
_cell.length_b   1.000
_cell.length_c   1.000
_cell.angle_alpha   90.00
_cell.angle_beta   90.00
_cell.angle_gamma   90.00
#
_symmetry.space_group_name_H-M   'P 1'
#
loop_
_entity.id
_entity.type
_entity.pdbx_description
1 polymer ?
#
loop_
_entity_poly.entity_id
_entity_poly.type
_entity_poly.pdbx_seq_one_letter_code
_entity_poly.pdbx_strand_id
1 'polypeptide(L)' 'MQLEPLKDMQDYLKRTADDLERVSRNLAGHMRYLQHSSRIIDAQDVNARIQGLQASANDLRQVFKK' A
#
# COMPACT_ATOMS: atom_id res chain seq x y z
N MET A 1 -27.26 -4.07 18.66
CA MET A 1 -26.61 -5.18 17.92
C MET A 1 -26.09 -4.75 16.53
N GLN A 2 -25.55 -3.54 16.35
CA GLN A 2 -25.02 -3.07 15.04
C GLN A 2 -23.50 -2.84 15.04
N LEU A 3 -22.80 -3.16 16.14
CA LEU A 3 -21.36 -2.86 16.31
C LEU A 3 -20.44 -3.92 15.70
N GLU A 4 -20.87 -5.19 15.61
CA GLU A 4 -20.06 -6.27 15.06
C GLU A 4 -19.68 -6.04 13.58
N PRO A 5 -20.61 -5.66 12.67
CA PRO A 5 -20.25 -5.42 11.26
C PRO A 5 -19.28 -4.26 11.07
N LEU A 6 -19.37 -3.22 11.93
CA LEU A 6 -18.47 -2.07 11.87
C LEU A 6 -17.05 -2.46 12.28
N LYS A 7 -16.92 -3.30 13.31
CA LYS A 7 -15.63 -3.83 13.75
C LYS A 7 -15.00 -4.76 12.70
N ASP A 8 -15.79 -5.62 12.08
CA ASP A 8 -15.31 -6.49 11.00
C ASP A 8 -14.80 -5.67 9.79
N MET A 9 -15.51 -4.60 9.43
CA MET A 9 -15.07 -3.67 8.40
C MET A 9 -13.77 -2.94 8.78
N GLN A 10 -13.63 -2.51 10.05
CA GLN A 10 -12.40 -1.89 10.56
C GLN A 10 -11.20 -2.84 10.45
N ASP A 11 -11.36 -4.08 10.90
CA ASP A 11 -10.31 -5.08 10.86
C ASP A 11 -9.95 -5.48 9.42
N TYR A 12 -10.94 -5.51 8.52
CA TYR A 12 -10.71 -5.75 7.10
C TYR A 12 -9.90 -4.62 6.43
N LEU A 13 -10.28 -3.37 6.66
CA LEU A 13 -9.58 -2.22 6.07
C LEU A 13 -8.17 -2.06 6.65
N LYS A 14 -7.97 -2.38 7.93
CA LYS A 14 -6.64 -2.44 8.55
C LYS A 14 -5.76 -3.49 7.88
N ARG A 15 -6.26 -4.72 7.73
CA ARG A 15 -5.53 -5.81 7.04
C ARG A 15 -5.19 -5.43 5.60
N THR A 16 -6.15 -4.85 4.89
CA THR A 16 -5.94 -4.37 3.51
C THR A 16 -4.84 -3.31 3.44
N ALA A 17 -4.82 -2.34 4.36
CA ALA A 17 -3.77 -1.32 4.42
C ALA A 17 -2.38 -1.95 4.67
N ASP A 18 -2.30 -2.92 5.59
CA ASP A 18 -1.04 -3.61 5.90
C ASP A 18 -0.53 -4.46 4.71
N ASP A 19 -1.44 -5.08 3.95
CA ASP A 19 -1.12 -5.80 2.72
C ASP A 19 -0.59 -4.87 1.63
N LEU A 20 -1.21 -3.70 1.43
CA LEU A 20 -0.74 -2.68 0.47
C LEU A 20 0.67 -2.20 0.82
N GLU A 21 0.97 -1.99 2.10
CA GLU A 21 2.33 -1.64 2.54
C GLU A 21 3.33 -2.78 2.30
N ARG A 22 2.91 -4.03 2.52
CA ARG A 22 3.77 -5.19 2.22
C ARG A 22 4.13 -5.24 0.74
N VAL A 23 3.15 -5.03 -0.14
CA VAL A 23 3.39 -4.97 -1.60
C VAL A 23 4.31 -3.80 -1.95
N SER A 24 4.07 -2.62 -1.37
CA SER A 24 4.92 -1.43 -1.56
C SER A 24 6.38 -1.70 -1.19
N ARG A 25 6.65 -2.36 -0.05
CA ARG A 25 8.01 -2.75 0.36
C ARG A 25 8.66 -3.75 -0.60
N ASN A 26 7.91 -4.72 -1.10
CA ASN A 26 8.42 -5.68 -2.09
C ASN A 26 8.78 -4.98 -3.41
N LEU A 27 7.93 -4.06 -3.87
CA LEU A 27 8.21 -3.25 -5.06
C LEU A 27 9.43 -2.35 -4.89
N ALA A 28 9.71 -1.84 -3.69
CA ALA A 28 10.93 -1.08 -3.42
C ALA A 28 12.21 -1.94 -3.61
N GLY A 29 12.14 -3.24 -3.31
CA GLY A 29 13.19 -4.20 -3.66
C GLY A 29 13.39 -4.30 -5.17
N HIS A 30 12.29 -4.43 -5.92
CA HIS A 30 12.32 -4.54 -7.37
C HIS A 30 12.80 -3.24 -8.06
N MET A 31 12.36 -2.08 -7.58
CA MET A 31 12.81 -0.77 -8.06
C MET A 31 14.33 -0.62 -7.92
N ARG A 32 14.91 -1.02 -6.77
CA ARG A 32 16.37 -1.04 -6.59
C ARG A 32 17.06 -1.94 -7.60
N TYR A 33 16.53 -3.12 -7.89
CA TYR A 33 17.08 -4.00 -8.93
C TYR A 33 17.06 -3.35 -10.32
N LEU A 34 15.97 -2.68 -10.69
CA LEU A 34 15.84 -1.97 -11.97
C LEU A 34 16.83 -0.80 -12.10
N GLN A 35 17.02 -0.05 -11.01
CA GLN A 35 18.02 1.03 -10.95
C GLN A 35 19.45 0.51 -11.19
N HIS A 36 19.81 -0.63 -10.58
CA HIS A 36 21.12 -1.27 -10.80
C HIS A 36 21.27 -1.83 -12.22
N SER A 37 20.16 -2.19 -12.86
CA SER A 37 20.13 -2.72 -14.24
C SER A 37 20.04 -1.61 -15.31
N SER A 38 20.23 -0.34 -14.93
CA SER A 38 20.09 0.85 -15.80
C SER A 38 18.72 0.98 -16.49
N ARG A 39 17.67 0.34 -15.95
CA ARG A 39 16.28 0.44 -16.43
C ARG A 39 15.54 1.56 -15.71
N ILE A 40 15.98 2.79 -15.95
CA ILE A 40 15.54 3.97 -15.20
C ILE A 40 14.04 4.25 -15.37
N ILE A 41 13.50 4.07 -16.59
CA ILE A 41 12.07 4.28 -16.87
C ILE A 41 11.22 3.29 -16.07
N ASP A 42 11.54 1.99 -16.16
CA ASP A 42 10.85 0.95 -15.39
C ASP A 42 10.91 1.22 -13.88
N ALA A 43 12.05 1.71 -13.38
CA ALA A 43 12.21 2.07 -11.97
C ALA A 43 11.31 3.25 -11.57
N GLN A 44 11.11 4.23 -12.44
CA GLN A 44 10.19 5.35 -12.22
C GLN A 44 8.73 4.89 -12.18
N ASP A 45 8.33 4.00 -13.10
CA ASP A 45 6.99 3.42 -13.13
C ASP A 45 6.69 2.62 -11.85
N VAL A 46 7.65 1.81 -11.40
CA VAL A 46 7.52 1.07 -10.13
C VAL A 46 7.44 2.04 -8.94
N ASN A 47 8.20 3.13 -8.96
CA ASN A 47 8.13 4.17 -7.92
C ASN A 47 6.75 4.84 -7.86
N ALA A 48 6.14 5.17 -9.01
CA ALA A 48 4.79 5.73 -9.04
C ALA A 48 3.76 4.76 -8.44
N ARG A 49 3.89 3.46 -8.73
CA ARG A 49 3.03 2.41 -8.13
C ARG A 49 3.22 2.30 -6.61
N ILE A 50 4.46 2.38 -6.12
CA ILE A 50 4.78 2.39 -4.69
C ILE A 50 4.06 3.54 -3.99
N GLN A 51 4.12 4.75 -4.56
CA GLN A 51 3.46 5.94 -4.02
C GLN A 51 1.94 5.79 -3.98
N GLY A 52 1.35 5.26 -5.05
CA GLY A 52 -0.10 5.00 -5.11
C GLY A 52 -0.56 4.02 -4.01
N LEU A 53 0.15 2.91 -3.82
CA LEU A 53 -0.17 1.94 -2.77
C LEU A 53 -0.06 2.52 -1.37
N GLN A 54 0.95 3.35 -1.11
CA GLN A 54 1.13 4.02 0.18
C GLN A 54 0.02 5.04 0.45
N ALA A 55 -0.40 5.79 -0.57
CA ALA A 55 -1.53 6.71 -0.47
C ALA A 55 -2.83 5.96 -0.14
N SER A 56 -3.13 4.87 -0.87
CA SER A 56 -4.30 4.04 -0.58
C SER A 56 -4.27 3.43 0.83
N ALA A 57 -3.12 2.92 1.29
CA ALA A 57 -2.99 2.41 2.65
C ALA A 57 -3.24 3.49 3.72
N ASN A 58 -2.77 4.72 3.48
CA ASN A 58 -3.02 5.85 4.35
C ASN A 58 -4.51 6.24 4.39
N ASP A 59 -5.16 6.30 3.22
CA ASP A 59 -6.59 6.62 3.12
C ASP A 59 -7.43 5.61 3.88
N LEU A 60 -7.17 4.31 3.72
CA LEU A 60 -7.86 3.23 4.45
C LEU A 60 -7.75 3.39 5.98
N ARG A 61 -6.59 3.82 6.48
CA ARG A 61 -6.37 4.06 7.91
C ARG A 61 -7.05 5.33 8.43
N GLN A 62 -7.41 6.26 7.55
CA GLN A 62 -8.09 7.49 7.93
C GLN A 62 -9.61 7.36 7.96
N VAL A 63 -10.19 6.35 7.30
CA VAL A 63 -11.65 6.10 7.25
C VAL A 63 -12.29 6.08 8.64
N PHE A 64 -11.59 5.60 9.67
CA PHE A 64 -12.12 5.45 11.02
C PHE A 64 -11.56 6.43 12.05
N LYS A 65 -10.82 7.45 11.60
CA LYS A 65 -10.26 8.49 12.47
C LYS A 65 -11.14 9.76 12.52
N LYS A 66 -12.33 9.73 11.91
CA LYS A 66 -13.30 10.84 11.89
C LYS A 66 -14.50 10.54 12.76
#